data_AF-A0A3M1C106-F1
#
_entry.id   AF-A0A3M1C106-F1
#
_cell.length_a   1.000
_cell.length_b   1.000
_cell.length_c   1.000
_cell.angle_alpha   90.00
_cell.angle_beta   90.00
_cell.angle_gamma   90.00
#
_symmetry.space_group_name_H-M   'P 1'
#
loop_
_entity.id
_entity.type
_entity.pdbx_description
1 polymer ?
#
loop_
_entity_poly.entity_id
_entity_poly.type
_entity_poly.pdbx_seq_one_letter_code
_entity_poly.pdbx_strand_id
1 'polypeptide(L)'
;MYDRPETAAAHDRLWAEVRARLPWAPHRLSRAFDDDLWALWEHPELLLAVSCGLPLRTRLAGKVRLVGSLVNDLPGCPRGHYFSRIVVPADAAPHPLPDYARARLAYNQS
;
A
#
# COMPACT_ATOMS: atom_id res chain seq x y z
N MET A 1 4.49 -3.10 0.03
CA MET A 1 3.70 -2.19 -0.84
C MET A 1 3.60 -0.83 -0.14
N TYR A 2 3.93 0.27 -0.83
CA TYR A 2 3.98 1.65 -0.31
C TYR A 2 5.08 2.01 0.70
N ASP A 3 6.19 1.27 0.76
CA ASP A 3 7.35 1.64 1.60
C ASP A 3 8.28 2.59 0.85
N ARG A 4 7.85 3.85 0.71
CA ARG A 4 8.62 4.92 0.06
C ARG A 4 9.43 5.68 1.12
N PRO A 5 10.48 6.43 0.75
CA PRO A 5 11.24 7.23 1.71
C PRO A 5 10.37 8.14 2.59
N GLU A 6 9.28 8.69 2.03
CA GLU A 6 8.36 9.60 2.73
C GLU A 6 7.48 8.88 3.77
N THR A 7 7.26 7.57 3.62
CA THR A 7 6.36 6.77 4.49
C THR A 7 7.12 5.79 5.39
N ALA A 8 8.39 5.49 5.10
CA ALA A 8 9.19 4.50 5.82
C ALA A 8 9.25 4.73 7.33
N ALA A 9 9.48 5.99 7.77
CA ALA A 9 9.56 6.32 9.19
C ALA A 9 8.22 6.16 9.93
N ALA A 10 7.08 6.27 9.24
CA ALA A 10 5.77 5.98 9.82
C ALA A 10 5.56 4.47 9.96
N HIS A 11 5.96 3.69 8.96
CA HIS A 11 5.90 2.23 9.01
C HIS A 11 6.81 1.64 10.10
N ASP A 12 8.02 2.17 10.27
CA ASP A 12 8.93 1.72 11.34
C ASP A 12 8.34 1.96 12.72
N ARG A 13 7.72 3.12 12.95
CA ARG A 13 7.04 3.42 14.21
C ARG A 13 5.86 2.47 14.46
N LEU A 14 5.02 2.23 13.44
CA LEU A 14 3.93 1.26 13.54
C LEU A 14 4.46 -0.14 13.89
N TRP A 15 5.54 -0.57 13.24
CA TRP A 15 6.14 -1.87 13.52
C TRP A 15 6.71 -1.98 14.92
N ALA A 16 7.40 -0.94 15.40
CA ALA A 16 7.91 -0.91 16.77
C ALA A 16 6.79 -1.11 17.80
N GLU A 17 5.63 -0.48 17.61
CA GLU A 17 4.45 -0.65 18.46
C GLU A 17 3.85 -2.05 18.38
N VAL A 18 3.76 -2.63 17.18
CA VAL A 18 3.30 -4.02 17.01
C VAL A 18 4.25 -4.98 17.72
N ARG A 19 5.57 -4.82 17.52
CA ARG A 19 6.61 -5.66 18.13
C ARG A 19 6.64 -5.54 19.65
N ALA A 20 6.39 -4.37 20.22
CA ALA A 20 6.30 -4.20 21.67
C ALA A 20 5.23 -5.12 22.31
N ARG A 21 4.22 -5.54 21.53
CA ARG A 21 3.16 -6.47 21.93
C ARG A 21 3.40 -7.91 21.48
N LEU A 22 4.41 -8.14 20.64
CA LEU A 22 4.79 -9.43 20.07
C LEU A 22 6.30 -9.64 20.26
N PRO A 23 6.78 -10.06 21.45
CA PRO A 23 8.21 -10.12 21.77
C PRO A 23 9.02 -11.06 20.87
N TRP A 24 8.36 -12.06 20.27
CA TRP A 24 8.93 -13.03 19.34
C TRP A 24 8.98 -12.52 17.89
N ALA A 25 8.37 -11.37 17.58
CA ALA A 25 8.34 -10.84 16.22
C ALA A 25 9.71 -10.32 15.77
N PRO A 26 10.00 -10.34 14.45
CA PRO A 26 11.26 -9.85 13.90
C PRO A 26 11.63 -8.43 14.35
N HIS A 27 12.93 -8.18 14.54
CA HIS A 27 13.40 -6.87 15.02
C HIS A 27 13.13 -5.71 14.05
N ARG A 28 13.09 -5.99 12.74
CA ARG A 28 12.93 -4.98 11.69
C ARG A 28 11.92 -5.46 10.66
N LEU A 29 11.27 -4.51 10.00
CA LEU A 29 10.45 -4.79 8.82
C LEU A 29 11.33 -5.33 7.70
N SER A 30 10.88 -6.41 7.06
CA SER A 30 11.46 -6.89 5.81
C SER A 30 11.09 -5.93 4.69
N ARG A 31 12.12 -5.36 4.06
CA ARG A 31 11.99 -4.44 2.92
C ARG A 31 12.49 -5.03 1.60
N ALA A 32 13.29 -6.09 1.67
CA ALA A 32 14.00 -6.72 0.57
C ALA A 32 13.13 -7.49 -0.44
N PHE A 33 11.81 -7.29 -0.44
CA PHE A 33 10.94 -7.81 -1.50
C PHE A 33 10.88 -6.77 -2.61
N ASP A 34 12.04 -6.46 -3.18
CA ASP A 34 12.19 -5.31 -4.07
C ASP A 34 11.42 -5.47 -5.38
N ASP A 35 10.96 -6.68 -5.76
CA ASP A 35 10.15 -6.86 -6.99
C ASP A 35 9.03 -7.92 -6.92
N ASP A 36 8.93 -8.73 -5.86
CA ASP A 36 7.86 -9.75 -5.76
C ASP A 36 7.04 -9.62 -4.48
N LEU A 37 6.04 -8.74 -4.55
CA LEU A 37 5.04 -8.59 -3.49
C LEU A 37 4.18 -9.84 -3.32
N TRP A 38 4.04 -10.69 -4.34
CA TRP A 38 3.28 -11.92 -4.22
C TRP A 38 4.01 -12.95 -3.36
N ALA A 39 5.32 -13.10 -3.54
CA ALA A 39 6.15 -13.94 -2.68
C ALA A 39 6.08 -13.49 -1.21
N LEU A 40 6.06 -12.17 -0.95
CA LEU A 40 5.82 -11.63 0.41
C LEU A 40 4.44 -12.01 0.93
N TRP A 41 3.37 -11.67 0.19
CA TRP A 41 2.00 -11.83 0.69
C TRP A 41 1.56 -13.29 0.82
N GLU A 42 2.18 -14.21 0.08
CA GLU A 42 1.89 -15.63 0.13
C GLU A 42 2.93 -16.42 0.95
N HIS A 43 3.88 -15.74 1.61
CA HIS A 43 4.90 -16.40 2.41
C HIS A 43 4.26 -17.19 3.57
N PRO A 44 4.64 -18.47 3.80
CA PRO A 44 4.03 -19.29 4.85
C PRO A 44 4.27 -18.75 6.27
N GLU A 45 5.38 -18.03 6.46
CA GLU A 45 5.71 -17.37 7.73
C GLU A 45 5.31 -15.88 7.75
N LEU A 46 4.38 -15.46 6.88
CA LEU A 46 3.91 -14.08 6.85
C LEU A 46 3.24 -13.71 8.20
N LEU A 47 3.89 -12.79 8.92
CA LEU A 47 3.34 -12.25 10.17
C LEU A 47 2.37 -11.10 9.92
N LEU A 48 2.82 -10.07 9.19
CA LEU A 48 2.03 -8.89 8.87
C LEU A 48 2.54 -8.27 7.56
N ALA A 49 1.62 -7.95 6.66
CA ALA A 49 1.91 -7.14 5.48
C ALA A 49 0.75 -6.20 5.17
N VAL A 50 1.06 -5.12 4.46
CA VAL A 50 0.08 -4.20 3.89
C VAL A 50 -0.11 -4.57 2.42
N SER A 51 -1.37 -4.71 2.00
CA SER A 51 -1.78 -4.89 0.61
C SER A 51 -2.86 -3.88 0.26
N CYS A 52 -3.01 -3.58 -1.04
CA CYS A 52 -4.17 -2.82 -1.50
C CYS A 52 -5.41 -3.73 -1.59
N GLY A 53 -6.60 -3.12 -1.73
CA GLY A 53 -7.86 -3.86 -1.71
C GLY A 53 -8.03 -4.86 -2.85
N LEU A 54 -7.39 -4.63 -4.00
CA LEU A 54 -7.52 -5.52 -5.17
C LEU A 54 -6.87 -6.90 -4.92
N PRO A 55 -5.56 -7.03 -4.60
CA PRO A 55 -4.94 -8.31 -4.22
C PRO A 55 -5.68 -9.03 -3.10
N LEU A 56 -6.16 -8.30 -2.08
CA LEU A 56 -6.92 -8.88 -0.98
C LEU A 56 -8.21 -9.55 -1.45
N ARG A 57 -8.94 -8.93 -2.40
CA ARG A 57 -10.22 -9.45 -2.91
C ARG A 57 -10.06 -10.51 -3.99
N THR A 58 -8.95 -10.55 -4.72
CA THR A 58 -8.79 -11.44 -5.88
C THR A 58 -7.92 -12.66 -5.60
N ARG A 59 -6.68 -12.48 -5.15
CA ARG A 59 -5.68 -13.55 -5.03
C ARG A 59 -5.41 -14.00 -3.59
N LEU A 60 -5.46 -13.07 -2.64
CA LEU A 60 -5.21 -13.36 -1.23
C LEU A 60 -6.48 -13.78 -0.47
N ALA A 61 -7.64 -13.75 -1.14
CA ALA A 61 -8.91 -14.19 -0.56
C ALA A 61 -8.80 -15.65 -0.07
N GLY A 62 -9.06 -15.86 1.23
CA GLY A 62 -8.94 -17.17 1.87
C GLY A 62 -7.52 -17.63 2.19
N LYS A 63 -6.47 -16.90 1.77
CA LYS A 63 -5.06 -17.22 2.06
C LYS A 63 -4.51 -16.45 3.26
N VAL A 64 -5.05 -15.25 3.49
CA VAL A 64 -4.62 -14.36 4.58
C VAL A 64 -5.80 -13.92 5.42
N ARG A 65 -5.54 -13.42 6.63
CA ARG A 65 -6.54 -12.78 7.49
C ARG A 65 -6.38 -11.27 7.46
N LEU A 66 -7.44 -10.55 7.15
CA LEU A 66 -7.49 -9.10 7.34
C LEU A 66 -7.50 -8.79 8.85
N VAL A 67 -6.47 -8.09 9.34
CA VAL A 67 -6.34 -7.70 10.75
C VAL A 67 -6.67 -6.23 11.02
N GLY A 68 -6.73 -5.40 9.97
CA GLY A 68 -7.04 -3.99 10.08
C GLY A 68 -6.96 -3.26 8.75
N SER A 69 -7.40 -2.00 8.75
CA SER A 69 -7.29 -1.08 7.62
C SER A 69 -6.55 0.17 8.09
N LEU A 70 -5.54 0.59 7.33
CA LEU A 70 -4.76 1.79 7.63
C LEU A 70 -5.58 3.04 7.29
N VAL A 71 -5.64 3.98 8.25
CA VAL A 71 -6.20 5.31 8.03
C VAL A 71 -5.04 6.28 7.85
N ASN A 72 -4.89 6.83 6.65
CA ASN A 72 -3.79 7.74 6.29
C ASN A 72 -4.03 9.19 6.75
N ASP A 73 -5.13 9.45 7.47
CA ASP A 73 -5.51 10.75 8.05
C ASP A 73 -5.40 11.94 7.07
N LEU A 74 -5.85 11.74 5.84
CA LEU A 74 -5.79 12.76 4.80
C LEU A 74 -6.90 13.82 5.04
N PRO A 75 -6.61 15.13 4.84
CA PRO A 75 -7.61 16.17 4.95
C PRO A 75 -8.84 15.89 4.08
N GLY A 76 -10.03 15.93 4.70
CA GLY A 76 -11.30 15.68 4.02
C GLY A 76 -11.55 14.23 3.62
N CYS A 77 -10.72 13.27 4.06
CA CYS A 77 -10.89 11.84 3.78
C CYS A 77 -11.43 11.11 5.02
N PRO A 78 -12.72 10.73 5.06
CA PRO A 78 -13.27 10.01 6.21
C PRO A 78 -12.57 8.65 6.43
N ARG A 79 -12.63 8.15 7.67
CA ARG A 79 -12.06 6.84 8.03
C ARG A 79 -12.63 5.73 7.14
N GLY A 80 -11.75 4.87 6.61
CA GLY A 80 -12.14 3.79 5.69
C GLY A 80 -12.31 4.23 4.23
N HIS A 81 -12.16 5.52 3.93
CA HIS A 81 -12.12 6.03 2.56
C HIS A 81 -10.69 6.26 2.10
N TYR A 82 -10.52 6.33 0.77
CA TYR A 82 -9.29 6.75 0.12
C TYR A 82 -9.65 7.62 -1.08
N PHE A 83 -8.65 8.35 -1.57
CA PHE A 83 -8.78 9.15 -2.77
C PHE A 83 -7.93 8.58 -3.89
N SER A 84 -8.55 8.31 -5.04
CA SER A 84 -7.83 8.21 -6.31
C SER A 84 -7.56 9.61 -6.84
N ARG A 85 -6.35 9.84 -7.33
CA ARG A 85 -5.97 11.08 -8.00
C ARG A 85 -5.45 10.73 -9.39
N ILE A 86 -5.90 11.47 -10.38
CA ILE A 86 -5.30 11.47 -11.72
C ILE A 86 -4.29 12.61 -11.72
N VAL A 87 -3.05 12.30 -12.02
CA VAL A 87 -1.96 13.27 -12.09
C VAL A 87 -1.48 13.37 -13.53
N VAL A 88 -1.12 14.58 -13.95
CA VAL A 88 -0.59 14.89 -15.28
C VAL A 88 0.73 15.66 -15.12
N PRO A 89 1.58 15.70 -16.16
CA PRO A 89 2.77 16.55 -16.14
C PRO A 89 2.41 18.00 -15.81
N ALA A 90 3.25 18.67 -15.02
CA ALA A 90 2.97 20.03 -14.55
C ALA A 90 2.90 21.07 -15.69
N ASP A 91 3.53 20.77 -16.83
CA ASP A 91 3.57 21.57 -18.05
C ASP A 91 2.52 21.16 -19.08
N ALA A 92 1.70 20.15 -18.81
CA ALA A 92 0.62 19.74 -19.69
C ALA A 92 -0.47 20.82 -19.74
N ALA A 93 -0.96 21.13 -20.95
CA ALA A 93 -2.16 21.95 -21.09
C ALA A 93 -3.34 21.28 -20.37
N PRO A 94 -4.16 22.05 -19.63
CA PRO A 94 -5.32 21.48 -18.96
C PRO A 94 -6.36 21.06 -20.00
N HIS A 95 -6.79 19.80 -19.93
CA HIS A 95 -7.87 19.28 -20.77
C HIS A 95 -9.04 18.79 -19.90
N PRO A 96 -10.28 18.82 -20.42
CA PRO A 96 -11.39 18.07 -19.85
C PRO A 96 -11.03 16.59 -19.65
N LEU A 97 -11.53 15.99 -18.56
CA LEU A 97 -11.25 14.59 -18.23
C LEU A 97 -11.48 13.59 -19.40
N PRO A 98 -12.55 13.71 -20.22
CA PRO A 98 -12.78 12.82 -21.35
C PRO A 98 -11.64 12.80 -22.39
N ASP A 99 -10.89 13.89 -22.53
CA ASP A 99 -9.83 14.01 -23.54
C ASP A 99 -8.63 13.12 -23.20
N TYR A 100 -8.45 12.77 -21.93
CA TYR A 100 -7.40 11.84 -21.48
C TYR A 100 -7.71 10.37 -21.79
N ALA A 101 -8.90 10.03 -22.31
CA ALA A 101 -9.27 8.65 -22.61
C ALA A 101 -8.35 7.97 -23.65
N ARG A 102 -7.67 8.76 -24.49
CA ARG A 102 -6.68 8.28 -25.47
C ARG A 102 -5.23 8.57 -25.07
N ALA A 103 -5.01 9.17 -23.90
CA ALA A 103 -3.68 9.48 -23.42
C ALA A 103 -2.94 8.22 -22.96
N ARG A 104 -1.61 8.33 -22.83
CA ARG A 104 -0.80 7.26 -22.24
C ARG A 104 -1.05 7.22 -20.74
N LEU A 105 -1.57 6.10 -20.25
CA LEU A 105 -1.78 5.84 -18.83
C LEU A 105 -0.51 5.25 -18.21
N ALA A 106 -0.02 5.89 -17.16
CA ALA A 106 0.88 5.25 -16.19
C ALA A 106 0.07 5.00 -14.91
N TYR A 107 0.19 3.79 -14.38
CA TYR A 107 -0.42 3.43 -13.11
C TYR A 107 0.59 2.63 -12.29
N ASN A 108 0.43 2.63 -10.98
CA ASN A 108 1.23 1.76 -10.13
C ASN A 108 0.79 0.31 -10.38
N GLN A 109 1.50 -0.38 -11.25
CA GLN A 109 1.41 -1.84 -11.38
C GLN A 109 2.45 -2.44 -10.43
N SER A 110 2.00 -3.37 -9.60
CA SER A 110 2.85 -4.33 -8.87
C SER A 110 2.75 -5.68 -9.55
#